data_AF-A0A1C0BUD0-F1
#
_entry.id   AF-A0A1C0BUD0-F1
#
_cell.length_a   1.000
_cell.length_b   1.000
_cell.length_c   1.000
_cell.angle_alpha   90.00
_cell.angle_beta   90.00
_cell.angle_gamma   90.00
#
_symmetry.space_group_name_H-M   'P 1'
#
loop_
_entity.id
_entity.type
_entity.pdbx_description
1 polymer ?
#
loop_
_entity_poly.entity_id
_entity_poly.type
_entity_poly.pdbx_seq_one_letter_code
_entity_poly.pdbx_strand_id
1 'polypeptide(L)'
;MSYAPRRKKLNYKVVIPLLALLVLIAYLGVHLLLGQNEETKENYTICDYSGEKTVKAINQDAKADFTIKDYTFYGESLALFKDAYKGELADGLSSLTVKLKNLCTGEETPFVVDKGLDRKIMLGNLTPGMYELYVSENLTDKRIVFDGDVDDSIMTITRHGKNQQVRVFTNQNLLQDYDIKMKKNYLFVEVTEKKIKKHTYDVAIDPAGLDASFTNGVVTNGNEGNGLVEAQEMYQAAVSLKEKLEAKGLKVLVLRNDSDAIDTYGRDGRLAKAYEAGAKYYFRLALDSDVSSDASGFNIFYSGHASNMFAARIGYDFHQKTGLKGCTVYMKSTDEVGVIQSNLLAGLLDERTVYDSDLWIRESGGRATQAGLYSENTKKGTASFAYNNPYGMNSLHIYFGFVSNKNDANTWKEQKDQIITSLANSISTYLQLEE
;
A
#
# COMPACT_ATOMS: atom_id res chain seq x y z
N MET A 1 -23.86 14.62 91.36
CA MET A 1 -23.18 14.49 90.05
C MET A 1 -23.13 15.86 89.39
N SER A 2 -21.95 16.30 88.95
CA SER A 2 -21.74 17.03 87.69
C SER A 2 -20.24 17.34 87.57
N TYR A 3 -19.53 16.53 86.78
CA TYR A 3 -18.13 16.78 86.42
C TYR A 3 -18.11 17.71 85.20
N ALA A 4 -17.67 18.96 85.40
CA ALA A 4 -17.43 19.91 84.32
C ALA A 4 -15.97 19.76 83.83
N PRO A 5 -15.73 19.35 82.57
CA PRO A 5 -14.37 19.14 82.09
C PRO A 5 -13.66 20.49 81.85
N ARG A 6 -12.47 20.64 82.44
CA ARG A 6 -11.56 21.77 82.17
C ARG A 6 -11.08 21.71 80.71
N ARG A 7 -11.54 22.66 79.89
CA ARG A 7 -10.98 22.92 78.55
C ARG A 7 -9.51 23.37 78.69
N LYS A 8 -8.56 22.49 78.34
CA LYS A 8 -7.15 22.87 78.17
C LYS A 8 -7.03 23.78 76.94
N LYS A 9 -6.57 25.02 77.14
CA LYS A 9 -6.22 25.92 76.03
C LYS A 9 -4.95 25.38 75.37
N LEU A 10 -5.04 25.10 74.08
CA LEU A 10 -3.93 24.63 73.25
C LEU A 10 -2.88 25.75 73.13
N ASN A 11 -1.62 25.46 73.47
CA ASN A 11 -0.55 26.45 73.37
C ASN A 11 -0.09 26.58 71.92
N TYR A 12 -0.60 27.59 71.22
CA TYR A 12 -0.31 27.85 69.81
C TYR A 12 1.18 27.96 69.49
N LYS A 13 2.04 28.31 70.47
CA LYS A 13 3.50 28.34 70.31
C LYS A 13 4.14 26.96 70.13
N VAL A 14 3.44 25.88 70.48
CA VAL A 14 3.90 24.48 70.32
C VAL A 14 3.19 23.80 69.15
N VAL A 15 1.93 24.15 68.92
CA VAL A 15 1.09 23.54 67.87
C VAL A 15 1.57 23.96 66.48
N ILE A 16 1.88 25.24 66.28
CA ILE A 16 2.27 25.77 64.97
C ILE A 16 3.60 25.16 64.46
N PRO A 17 4.68 25.07 65.27
CA PRO A 17 5.91 24.40 64.84
C PRO A 17 5.70 22.91 64.51
N LEU A 18 4.84 22.23 65.29
CA LEU A 18 4.61 20.80 65.13
C LEU A 18 3.78 20.49 63.88
N LEU A 19 2.83 21.36 63.53
CA LEU A 19 2.08 21.30 62.27
C LEU A 19 2.98 21.59 61.07
N ALA A 20 3.88 22.58 61.17
CA ALA A 20 4.86 22.86 60.11
C ALA A 20 5.82 21.67 59.90
N LEU A 21 6.26 21.03 60.99
CA LEU A 21 7.08 19.82 60.93
C LEU A 21 6.34 18.65 60.26
N LEU A 22 5.06 18.45 60.60
CA LEU A 22 4.24 17.41 59.96
C LEU A 22 4.03 17.66 58.46
N VAL A 23 3.83 18.92 58.05
CA VAL A 23 3.73 19.29 56.63
C VAL A 23 5.07 19.05 55.92
N LEU A 24 6.19 19.37 56.55
CA LEU A 24 7.53 19.08 56.01
C LEU A 24 7.80 17.59 55.87
N ILE A 25 7.43 16.78 56.87
CA ILE A 25 7.57 15.32 56.83
C ILE A 25 6.65 14.72 55.77
N ALA A 26 5.42 15.21 55.65
CA ALA A 26 4.50 14.78 54.60
C ALA A 26 5.02 15.17 53.22
N TYR A 27 5.56 16.39 53.05
CA TYR A 27 6.17 16.85 51.82
C TYR A 27 7.40 16.00 51.44
N LEU A 28 8.28 15.71 52.40
CA LEU A 28 9.43 14.81 52.20
C LEU A 28 8.99 13.40 51.88
N GLY A 29 7.98 12.87 52.57
CA GLY A 29 7.43 11.53 52.31
C GLY A 29 6.81 11.43 50.92
N VAL A 30 6.05 12.45 50.50
CA VAL A 30 5.48 12.56 49.16
C VAL A 30 6.59 12.71 48.11
N HIS A 31 7.63 13.51 48.37
CA HIS A 31 8.76 13.69 47.47
C HIS A 31 9.72 12.48 47.42
N LEU A 32 9.74 11.62 48.45
CA LEU A 32 10.48 10.34 48.44
C LEU A 32 9.66 9.21 47.80
N LEU A 33 8.34 9.21 47.97
CA LEU A 33 7.44 8.22 47.34
C LEU A 33 7.11 8.55 45.87
N LEU A 34 7.11 9.84 45.49
CA LEU A 34 6.97 10.33 44.11
C LEU A 34 8.33 10.76 43.52
N GLY A 35 9.41 10.61 44.29
CA GLY A 35 10.77 10.96 43.90
C GLY A 35 11.28 10.01 42.84
N GLN A 36 11.38 10.54 41.62
CA GLN A 36 11.98 9.93 40.46
C GLN A 36 11.28 8.65 39.96
N ASN A 37 10.05 8.82 39.47
CA ASN A 37 9.82 8.37 38.10
C ASN A 37 10.57 9.35 37.18
N GLU A 38 11.91 9.32 37.17
CA GLU A 38 12.56 9.65 35.92
C GLU A 38 11.99 8.63 34.95
N GLU A 39 11.19 9.09 33.99
CA GLU A 39 11.03 8.34 32.76
C GLU A 39 12.47 8.02 32.35
N THR A 40 12.91 6.78 32.57
CA THR A 40 14.13 6.27 31.98
C THR A 40 13.91 6.52 30.50
N LYS A 41 14.52 7.57 29.96
CA LYS A 41 14.62 7.78 28.52
C LYS A 41 15.31 6.52 28.04
N GLU A 42 14.54 5.58 27.52
CA GLU A 42 15.10 4.42 26.86
C GLU A 42 15.83 5.00 25.65
N ASN A 43 17.16 5.00 25.74
CA ASN A 43 18.01 5.42 24.64
C ASN A 43 17.61 4.60 23.40
N TYR A 44 17.61 5.23 22.24
CA TYR A 44 17.26 4.55 21.00
C TYR A 44 18.10 3.28 20.81
N THR A 45 17.43 2.14 20.62
CA THR A 45 18.04 0.86 20.28
C THR A 45 17.35 0.27 19.07
N ILE A 46 18.06 -0.56 18.32
CA ILE A 46 17.46 -1.38 17.27
C ILE A 46 17.45 -2.84 17.70
N CYS A 47 16.43 -3.59 17.28
CA CYS A 47 16.30 -5.00 17.64
C CYS A 47 16.34 -5.15 19.18
N ASP A 48 16.99 -6.20 19.70
CA ASP A 48 17.28 -6.37 21.14
C ASP A 48 18.72 -5.96 21.50
N TYR A 49 19.29 -4.96 20.81
CA TYR A 49 20.69 -4.58 20.99
C TYR A 49 20.89 -3.64 22.19
N SER A 50 22.08 -3.71 22.81
CA SER A 50 22.54 -2.64 23.70
C SER A 50 22.80 -1.36 22.91
N GLY A 51 22.89 -0.22 23.60
CA GLY A 51 23.21 1.05 22.96
C GLY A 51 24.56 1.06 22.24
N GLU A 52 25.60 0.49 22.85
CA GLU A 52 26.92 0.34 22.21
C GLU A 52 26.83 -0.51 20.93
N LYS A 53 26.09 -1.61 20.97
CA LYS A 53 25.91 -2.48 19.79
C LYS A 53 25.07 -1.79 18.71
N THR A 54 24.06 -1.01 19.08
CA THR A 54 23.26 -0.16 18.17
C THR A 54 24.15 0.86 17.45
N VAL A 55 24.96 1.61 18.20
CA VAL A 55 25.90 2.59 17.64
C VAL A 55 26.86 1.91 16.67
N LYS A 56 27.45 0.76 17.04
CA LYS A 56 28.37 0.01 16.18
C LYS A 56 27.71 -0.53 14.90
N ALA A 57 26.44 -0.91 14.97
CA ALA A 57 25.69 -1.41 13.83
C ALA A 57 25.34 -0.30 12.83
N ILE A 58 24.88 0.86 13.31
CA ILE A 58 24.34 1.94 12.49
C ILE A 58 25.41 2.95 12.03
N ASN A 59 26.33 3.32 12.92
CA ASN A 59 27.31 4.38 12.68
C ASN A 59 28.55 3.85 11.96
N GLN A 60 28.33 3.25 10.79
CA GLN A 60 29.40 2.76 9.92
C GLN A 60 29.65 3.73 8.77
N ASP A 61 30.92 4.06 8.55
CA ASP A 61 31.33 4.86 7.41
C ASP A 61 31.26 4.03 6.12
N ALA A 62 30.42 4.46 5.18
CA ALA A 62 30.41 3.92 3.83
C ALA A 62 31.58 4.48 3.02
N LYS A 63 32.18 3.63 2.16
CA LYS A 63 33.28 4.05 1.27
C LYS A 63 32.79 4.94 0.12
N ALA A 64 31.53 4.79 -0.26
CA ALA A 64 30.88 5.53 -1.32
C ALA A 64 29.37 5.57 -1.07
N ASP A 65 28.72 6.60 -1.62
CA ASP A 65 27.28 6.81 -1.46
C ASP A 65 26.58 6.94 -2.80
N PHE A 66 25.28 6.69 -2.78
CA PHE A 66 24.37 6.89 -3.90
C PHE A 66 23.21 7.75 -3.44
N THR A 67 23.07 8.94 -4.02
CA THR A 67 22.00 9.88 -3.65
C THR A 67 20.69 9.54 -4.38
N ILE A 68 19.62 9.43 -3.59
CA ILE A 68 18.23 9.25 -4.01
C ILE A 68 17.48 10.53 -3.65
N LYS A 69 16.58 10.99 -4.52
CA LYS A 69 15.77 12.20 -4.26
C LYS A 69 14.31 11.90 -3.99
N ASP A 70 13.87 10.69 -4.30
CA ASP A 70 12.46 10.41 -4.30
C ASP A 70 12.13 8.92 -4.14
N TYR A 71 10.89 8.63 -3.76
CA TYR A 71 10.35 7.28 -3.60
C TYR A 71 8.84 7.23 -3.83
N THR A 72 8.29 6.04 -4.10
CA THR A 72 6.84 5.78 -4.07
C THR A 72 6.60 4.32 -3.72
N PHE A 73 5.43 4.01 -3.17
CA PHE A 73 4.91 2.66 -3.03
C PHE A 73 3.92 2.36 -4.16
N TYR A 74 3.96 1.15 -4.70
CA TYR A 74 2.97 0.64 -5.65
C TYR A 74 2.61 -0.80 -5.28
N GLY A 75 1.45 -0.97 -4.63
CA GLY A 75 1.13 -2.18 -3.88
C GLY A 75 2.12 -2.38 -2.73
N GLU A 76 2.82 -3.51 -2.72
CA GLU A 76 3.87 -3.83 -1.75
C GLU A 76 5.29 -3.59 -2.29
N SER A 77 5.42 -2.85 -3.40
CA SER A 77 6.71 -2.52 -4.00
C SER A 77 7.15 -1.12 -3.60
N LEU A 78 8.34 -0.99 -3.01
CA LEU A 78 8.99 0.30 -2.79
C LEU A 78 9.92 0.63 -3.97
N ALA A 79 9.59 1.69 -4.68
CA ALA A 79 10.43 2.28 -5.71
C ALA A 79 11.25 3.43 -5.13
N LEU A 80 12.55 3.45 -5.40
CA LEU A 80 13.45 4.57 -5.14
C LEU A 80 13.86 5.19 -6.47
N PHE A 81 14.09 6.50 -6.48
CA PHE A 81 14.44 7.24 -7.68
C PHE A 81 15.64 8.16 -7.46
N LYS A 82 16.55 8.15 -8.45
CA LYS A 82 17.72 9.02 -8.42
C LYS A 82 17.34 10.50 -8.46
N ASP A 83 16.29 10.82 -9.20
CA ASP A 83 15.74 12.16 -9.35
C ASP A 83 14.26 12.21 -8.93
N ALA A 84 13.70 13.42 -8.85
CA ALA A 84 12.27 13.60 -8.57
C ALA A 84 11.44 12.84 -9.60
N TYR A 85 10.57 11.94 -9.14
CA TYR A 85 9.79 11.07 -10.01
C TYR A 85 8.62 11.84 -10.61
N LYS A 86 8.50 11.80 -11.95
CA LYS A 86 7.42 12.49 -12.66
C LYS A 86 6.57 11.54 -13.51
N GLY A 87 6.72 10.22 -13.40
CA GLY A 87 5.96 9.26 -14.20
C GLY A 87 6.76 8.60 -15.34
N GLU A 88 8.02 8.98 -15.56
CA GLU A 88 8.85 8.33 -16.58
C GLU A 88 9.33 6.93 -16.12
N LEU A 89 9.27 5.95 -17.02
CA LEU A 89 9.67 4.56 -16.76
C LEU A 89 11.19 4.37 -16.58
N ALA A 90 11.99 5.28 -17.11
CA ALA A 90 13.45 5.22 -17.04
C ALA A 90 13.94 6.04 -15.86
N ASP A 91 14.53 5.37 -14.88
CA ASP A 91 15.26 5.98 -13.78
C ASP A 91 16.69 5.41 -13.74
N GLY A 92 17.63 6.16 -13.15
CA GLY A 92 19.03 5.76 -13.03
C GLY A 92 19.27 4.47 -12.23
N LEU A 93 18.26 3.96 -11.51
CA LEU A 93 18.31 2.69 -10.78
C LEU A 93 17.82 1.49 -11.59
N SER A 94 17.16 1.71 -12.72
CA SER A 94 16.68 0.60 -13.56
C SER A 94 17.86 -0.26 -14.02
N SER A 95 17.71 -1.57 -13.87
CA SER A 95 18.75 -2.60 -14.13
C SER A 95 19.91 -2.64 -13.14
N LEU A 96 19.88 -1.84 -12.06
CA LEU A 96 20.81 -1.97 -10.94
C LEU A 96 20.25 -2.92 -9.87
N THR A 97 21.15 -3.40 -9.01
CA THR A 97 20.76 -4.19 -7.84
C THR A 97 20.75 -3.29 -6.61
N VAL A 98 19.61 -3.25 -5.92
CA VAL A 98 19.49 -2.67 -4.58
C VAL A 98 19.61 -3.79 -3.56
N LYS A 99 20.58 -3.69 -2.65
CA LYS A 99 20.77 -4.64 -1.55
C LYS A 99 20.25 -4.05 -0.26
N LEU A 100 19.44 -4.82 0.46
CA LEU A 100 18.98 -4.50 1.80
C LEU A 100 19.76 -5.36 2.79
N LYS A 101 20.50 -4.73 3.70
CA LYS A 101 21.24 -5.42 4.76
C LYS A 101 20.49 -5.30 6.07
N ASN A 102 19.98 -6.41 6.58
CA ASN A 102 19.33 -6.45 7.89
C ASN A 102 20.40 -6.27 8.99
N LEU A 103 20.38 -5.16 9.71
CA LEU A 103 21.32 -4.86 10.78
C LEU A 103 21.14 -5.76 12.01
N CYS A 104 19.96 -6.36 12.18
CA CYS A 104 19.69 -7.27 13.30
C CYS A 104 20.36 -8.64 13.09
N THR A 105 20.33 -9.17 11.86
CA THR A 105 20.79 -10.54 11.53
C THR A 105 22.09 -10.58 10.73
N GLY A 106 22.43 -9.48 10.04
CA GLY A 106 23.53 -9.42 9.07
C GLY A 106 23.18 -9.99 7.69
N GLU A 107 21.95 -10.47 7.48
CA GLU A 107 21.49 -11.03 6.21
C GLU A 107 21.36 -9.93 5.13
N GLU A 108 21.73 -10.27 3.90
CA GLU A 108 21.61 -9.38 2.75
C GLU A 108 20.58 -9.93 1.75
N THR A 109 19.59 -9.10 1.40
CA THR A 109 18.56 -9.42 0.42
C THR A 109 18.75 -8.56 -0.83
N PRO A 110 19.18 -9.14 -1.97
CA PRO A 110 19.33 -8.39 -3.21
C PRO A 110 18.01 -8.31 -3.99
N PHE A 111 17.73 -7.13 -4.54
CA PHE A 111 16.62 -6.87 -5.44
C PHE A 111 17.15 -6.32 -6.76
N VAL A 112 16.92 -7.05 -7.86
CA VAL A 112 17.18 -6.54 -9.20
C VAL A 112 16.03 -5.62 -9.58
N VAL A 113 16.34 -4.33 -9.74
CA VAL A 113 15.35 -3.29 -9.98
C VAL A 113 14.97 -3.30 -11.47
N ASP A 114 13.74 -3.71 -11.77
CA ASP A 114 13.18 -3.64 -13.12
C ASP A 114 12.63 -2.23 -13.41
N LYS A 115 12.20 -1.94 -14.63
CA LYS A 115 11.51 -0.71 -15.02
C LYS A 115 10.14 -0.59 -14.35
N GLY A 116 9.38 -1.70 -14.28
CA GLY A 116 8.04 -1.73 -13.68
C GLY A 116 8.04 -1.37 -12.20
N LEU A 117 7.11 -0.52 -11.77
CA LEU A 117 6.98 -0.03 -10.39
C LEU A 117 6.61 -1.14 -9.40
N ASP A 118 5.96 -2.19 -9.87
CA ASP A 118 5.61 -3.41 -9.13
C ASP A 118 6.78 -4.42 -9.04
N ARG A 119 7.97 -4.06 -9.53
CA ARG A 119 9.18 -4.91 -9.60
C ARG A 119 10.43 -4.19 -9.10
N LYS A 120 10.28 -3.50 -7.98
CA LYS A 120 11.36 -2.80 -7.26
C LYS A 120 11.69 -3.59 -5.98
N ILE A 121 11.71 -2.94 -4.81
CA ILE A 121 11.95 -3.63 -3.53
C ILE A 121 10.64 -4.22 -3.03
N MET A 122 10.51 -5.54 -3.06
CA MET A 122 9.29 -6.23 -2.59
C MET A 122 9.26 -6.29 -1.08
N LEU A 123 8.41 -5.46 -0.47
CA LEU A 123 8.35 -5.29 0.99
C LEU A 123 7.84 -6.53 1.71
N GLY A 124 6.94 -7.30 1.09
CA GLY A 124 6.43 -8.56 1.65
C GLY A 124 7.47 -9.66 1.84
N ASN A 125 8.64 -9.54 1.19
CA ASN A 125 9.73 -10.51 1.29
C ASN A 125 10.72 -10.19 2.44
N LEU A 126 10.53 -9.07 3.13
CA LEU A 126 11.43 -8.66 4.21
C LEU A 126 11.03 -9.31 5.52
N THR A 127 12.03 -9.73 6.29
CA THR A 127 11.84 -10.19 7.66
C THR A 127 11.82 -9.01 8.63
N PRO A 128 11.28 -9.14 9.85
CA PRO A 128 11.35 -8.07 10.84
C PRO A 128 12.81 -7.66 11.13
N GLY A 129 13.05 -6.36 11.23
CA GLY A 129 14.38 -5.81 11.50
C GLY A 129 14.58 -4.40 10.96
N MET A 130 15.79 -3.89 11.16
CA MET A 130 16.23 -2.59 10.67
C MET A 130 17.19 -2.79 9.50
N TYR A 131 16.95 -2.14 8.37
CA TYR A 131 17.69 -2.34 7.14
C TYR A 131 18.42 -1.08 6.69
N GLU A 132 19.68 -1.28 6.28
CA GLU A 132 20.42 -0.31 5.47
C GLU A 132 20.34 -0.69 3.99
N LEU A 133 20.28 0.33 3.14
CA LEU A 133 20.11 0.15 1.71
C LEU A 133 21.38 0.53 0.96
N TYR A 134 21.72 -0.28 -0.03
CA TYR A 134 22.91 -0.12 -0.88
C TYR A 134 22.52 -0.29 -2.35
N VAL A 135 23.15 0.48 -3.23
CA VAL A 135 23.11 0.25 -4.68
C VAL A 135 24.43 -0.38 -5.08
N SER A 136 24.36 -1.54 -5.73
CA SER A 136 25.53 -2.24 -6.25
C SER A 136 25.79 -1.80 -7.70
N GLU A 137 26.81 -0.97 -7.90
CA GLU A 137 27.28 -0.54 -9.22
C GLU A 137 28.72 -1.02 -9.45
N ASN A 138 28.97 -1.73 -10.55
CA ASN A 138 30.32 -2.21 -10.91
C ASN A 138 31.02 -2.96 -9.74
N LEU A 139 30.28 -3.88 -9.09
CA LEU A 139 30.75 -4.66 -7.93
C LEU A 139 31.13 -3.82 -6.70
N THR A 140 30.74 -2.55 -6.65
CA THR A 140 30.94 -1.66 -5.51
C THR A 140 29.59 -1.30 -4.91
N ASP A 141 29.42 -1.62 -3.63
CA ASP A 141 28.22 -1.25 -2.89
C ASP A 141 28.34 0.21 -2.40
N LYS A 142 27.38 1.02 -2.82
CA LYS A 142 27.26 2.43 -2.43
C LYS A 142 26.07 2.58 -1.50
N ARG A 143 26.28 3.11 -0.30
CA ARG A 143 25.20 3.29 0.69
C ARG A 143 24.24 4.36 0.22
N ILE A 144 22.93 4.11 0.37
CA ILE A 144 21.92 5.07 -0.05
C ILE A 144 21.84 6.24 0.93
N VAL A 145 21.91 7.45 0.38
CA VAL A 145 21.64 8.71 1.07
C VAL A 145 20.44 9.37 0.40
N PHE A 146 19.50 9.85 1.20
CA PHE A 146 18.33 10.54 0.69
C PHE A 146 18.54 12.06 0.71
N ASP A 147 18.11 12.73 -0.35
CA ASP A 147 18.12 14.19 -0.48
C ASP A 147 16.82 14.77 0.09
N GLY A 148 16.88 15.21 1.34
CA GLY A 148 15.72 15.64 2.12
C GLY A 148 15.37 14.66 3.24
N ASP A 149 14.28 14.91 3.94
CA ASP A 149 13.80 14.06 5.04
C ASP A 149 12.61 13.22 4.59
N VAL A 150 12.58 11.96 5.02
CA VAL A 150 11.47 11.04 4.78
C VAL A 150 11.13 10.33 6.09
N ASP A 151 9.83 10.16 6.34
CA ASP A 151 9.31 9.33 7.42
C ASP A 151 7.89 8.86 7.06
N ASP A 152 7.81 7.78 6.30
CA ASP A 152 6.56 7.20 5.84
C ASP A 152 6.44 5.74 6.26
N SER A 153 5.20 5.25 6.39
CA SER A 153 4.99 3.82 6.65
C SER A 153 3.83 3.21 5.89
N ILE A 154 3.99 1.97 5.46
CA ILE A 154 2.97 1.16 4.79
C ILE A 154 2.78 -0.16 5.54
N MET A 155 1.56 -0.68 5.51
CA MET A 155 1.28 -2.05 5.96
C MET A 155 1.40 -3.01 4.78
N THR A 156 2.13 -4.11 4.92
CA THR A 156 2.04 -5.22 3.95
C THR A 156 0.67 -5.88 3.99
N ILE A 157 0.35 -6.70 2.99
CA ILE A 157 -0.88 -7.49 3.01
C ILE A 157 -0.81 -8.57 4.09
N THR A 158 -1.99 -9.04 4.50
CA THR A 158 -2.09 -10.12 5.47
C THR A 158 -1.56 -11.43 4.87
N ARG A 159 -0.53 -12.01 5.51
CA ARG A 159 -0.04 -13.37 5.26
C ARG A 159 -0.04 -14.13 6.57
N HIS A 160 -0.60 -15.33 6.60
CA HIS A 160 -0.67 -16.19 7.80
C HIS A 160 -1.20 -15.47 9.06
N GLY A 161 -2.22 -14.61 8.89
CA GLY A 161 -2.85 -13.87 10.00
C GLY A 161 -2.00 -12.73 10.59
N LYS A 162 -0.93 -12.32 9.90
CA LYS A 162 -0.03 -11.24 10.31
C LYS A 162 0.16 -10.23 9.18
N ASN A 163 0.45 -8.99 9.55
CA ASN A 163 0.96 -7.99 8.63
C ASN A 163 2.21 -7.34 9.21
N GLN A 164 3.00 -6.74 8.34
CA GLN A 164 4.20 -6.00 8.71
C GLN A 164 3.94 -4.53 8.48
N GLN A 165 4.35 -3.69 9.42
CA GLN A 165 4.52 -2.27 9.16
C GLN A 165 5.94 -2.06 8.66
N VAL A 166 6.06 -1.50 7.48
CA VAL A 166 7.33 -1.10 6.89
C VAL A 166 7.42 0.42 6.94
N ARG A 167 8.39 0.93 7.68
CA ARG A 167 8.69 2.36 7.77
C ARG A 167 9.94 2.66 6.94
N VAL A 168 9.82 3.64 6.05
CA VAL A 168 10.93 4.16 5.25
C VAL A 168 11.27 5.52 5.83
N PHE A 169 12.50 5.71 6.32
CA PHE A 169 12.83 6.97 6.99
C PHE A 169 14.30 7.34 6.89
N THR A 170 14.57 8.62 7.11
CA THR A 170 15.91 9.17 7.31
C THR A 170 15.94 9.97 8.60
N ASN A 171 17.03 9.88 9.36
CA ASN A 171 17.19 10.65 10.58
C ASN A 171 18.67 10.80 10.94
N GLN A 172 19.24 11.99 10.72
CA GLN A 172 20.63 12.26 11.12
C GLN A 172 20.85 12.23 12.64
N ASN A 173 19.79 12.40 13.41
CA ASN A 173 19.80 12.43 14.87
C ASN A 173 19.34 11.08 15.47
N LEU A 174 19.32 10.00 14.68
CA LEU A 174 18.88 8.68 15.15
C LEU A 174 19.65 8.17 16.38
N LEU A 175 20.90 8.60 16.54
CA LEU A 175 21.79 8.25 17.65
C LEU A 175 22.07 9.43 18.59
N GLN A 176 21.20 10.44 18.63
CA GLN A 176 21.39 11.62 19.47
C GLN A 176 21.50 11.29 20.96
N ASP A 177 20.85 10.21 21.42
CA ASP A 177 20.90 9.76 22.82
C ASP A 177 22.29 9.27 23.24
N TYR A 178 23.18 9.07 22.26
CA TYR A 178 24.60 8.72 22.45
C TYR A 178 25.53 9.87 22.07
N ASP A 179 25.00 11.09 21.94
CA ASP A 179 25.71 12.29 21.45
C ASP A 179 26.34 12.11 20.05
N ILE A 180 25.73 11.24 19.23
CA ILE A 180 26.20 10.94 17.87
C ILE A 180 25.22 11.50 16.85
N LYS A 181 25.73 12.41 16.03
CA LYS A 181 25.06 12.86 14.81
C LYS A 181 25.61 12.10 13.61
N MET A 182 24.73 11.48 12.83
CA MET A 182 25.12 10.80 11.61
C MET A 182 25.61 11.81 10.56
N LYS A 183 26.66 11.43 9.81
CA LYS A 183 27.31 12.30 8.82
C LYS A 183 26.42 12.68 7.64
N LYS A 184 25.49 11.81 7.26
CA LYS A 184 24.63 11.92 6.08
C LYS A 184 23.22 11.46 6.40
N ASN A 185 22.26 11.85 5.57
CA ASN A 185 20.87 11.40 5.72
C ASN A 185 20.67 10.02 5.10
N TYR A 186 21.17 8.99 5.79
CA TYR A 186 21.06 7.63 5.29
C TYR A 186 19.62 7.15 5.32
N LEU A 187 19.22 6.46 4.25
CA LEU A 187 17.89 5.87 4.15
C LEU A 187 17.86 4.52 4.87
N PHE A 188 16.86 4.36 5.72
CA PHE A 188 16.58 3.12 6.43
C PHE A 188 15.20 2.58 6.10
N VAL A 189 15.08 1.27 6.17
CA VAL A 189 13.80 0.55 6.14
C VAL A 189 13.67 -0.23 7.44
N GLU A 190 12.63 0.04 8.23
CA GLU A 190 12.32 -0.68 9.45
C GLU A 190 11.07 -1.53 9.22
N VAL A 191 11.19 -2.83 9.47
CA VAL A 191 10.11 -3.80 9.33
C VAL A 191 9.73 -4.28 10.72
N THR A 192 8.49 -4.02 11.12
CA THR A 192 7.94 -4.49 12.40
C THR A 192 6.72 -5.35 12.17
N GLU A 193 6.67 -6.51 12.82
CA GLU A 193 5.45 -7.30 12.85
C GLU A 193 4.38 -6.57 13.66
N LYS A 194 3.18 -6.43 13.11
CA LYS A 194 2.04 -5.83 13.80
C LYS A 194 0.86 -6.80 13.79
N LYS A 195 -0.02 -6.63 14.77
CA LYS A 195 -1.33 -7.26 14.75
C LYS A 195 -2.20 -6.57 13.70
N ILE A 196 -3.03 -7.36 13.03
CA ILE A 196 -3.93 -6.87 11.99
C ILE A 196 -4.85 -5.79 12.57
N LYS A 197 -4.80 -4.58 12.02
CA LYS A 197 -5.72 -3.50 12.36
C LYS A 197 -7.11 -3.79 11.77
N LYS A 198 -8.16 -3.52 12.55
CA LYS A 198 -9.56 -3.83 12.17
C LYS A 198 -9.99 -3.15 10.86
N HIS A 199 -9.50 -1.94 10.59
CA HIS A 199 -9.94 -1.11 9.45
C HIS A 199 -8.91 -0.97 8.33
N THR A 200 -7.85 -1.78 8.32
CA THR A 200 -6.91 -1.83 7.19
C THR A 200 -7.29 -3.00 6.27
N TYR A 201 -7.33 -2.75 4.97
CA TYR A 201 -7.62 -3.74 3.95
C TYR A 201 -6.38 -4.01 3.09
N ASP A 202 -6.36 -5.20 2.50
CA ASP A 202 -5.29 -5.65 1.61
C ASP A 202 -5.68 -5.40 0.15
N VAL A 203 -6.94 -5.70 -0.17
CA VAL A 203 -7.49 -5.64 -1.52
C VAL A 203 -8.80 -4.84 -1.51
N ALA A 204 -8.96 -3.96 -2.49
CA ALA A 204 -10.24 -3.35 -2.84
C ALA A 204 -10.75 -3.93 -4.16
N ILE A 205 -12.00 -4.40 -4.18
CA ILE A 205 -12.67 -4.91 -5.36
C ILE A 205 -13.75 -3.90 -5.77
N ASP A 206 -13.67 -3.46 -7.03
CA ASP A 206 -14.60 -2.50 -7.63
C ASP A 206 -15.48 -3.17 -8.70
N PRO A 207 -16.72 -3.56 -8.37
CA PRO A 207 -17.64 -4.14 -9.35
C PRO A 207 -18.26 -3.08 -10.28
N ALA A 208 -18.25 -3.32 -11.59
CA ALA A 208 -18.74 -2.39 -12.62
C ALA A 208 -20.23 -2.05 -12.58
N GLY A 209 -20.64 -1.00 -13.29
CA GLY A 209 -21.97 -0.39 -13.21
C GLY A 209 -22.23 0.40 -11.92
N LEU A 210 -23.41 1.02 -11.85
CA LEU A 210 -23.92 1.90 -10.78
C LEU A 210 -23.02 3.11 -10.47
N ASP A 211 -22.55 3.76 -11.52
CA ASP A 211 -21.72 4.97 -11.48
C ASP A 211 -22.34 6.02 -12.42
N ALA A 212 -22.29 7.29 -12.03
CA ALA A 212 -22.78 8.42 -12.82
C ALA A 212 -21.65 9.31 -13.38
N SER A 213 -20.39 9.01 -13.01
CA SER A 213 -19.21 9.81 -13.36
C SER A 213 -19.01 10.02 -14.86
N PHE A 214 -19.52 9.11 -15.69
CA PHE A 214 -19.26 9.06 -17.14
C PHE A 214 -20.49 9.28 -18.00
N THR A 215 -21.62 9.58 -17.37
CA THR A 215 -22.96 9.49 -17.98
C THR A 215 -23.76 10.76 -17.68
N ASN A 216 -23.07 11.88 -17.49
CA ASN A 216 -23.66 13.20 -17.20
C ASN A 216 -24.65 13.17 -16.02
N GLY A 217 -24.33 12.41 -14.97
CA GLY A 217 -25.19 12.32 -13.78
C GLY A 217 -26.28 11.24 -13.85
N VAL A 218 -26.36 10.47 -14.94
CA VAL A 218 -27.32 9.35 -15.07
C VAL A 218 -26.67 8.06 -14.59
N VAL A 219 -27.13 7.51 -13.48
CA VAL A 219 -26.65 6.19 -13.01
C VAL A 219 -27.00 5.12 -14.05
N THR A 220 -26.01 4.37 -14.52
CA THR A 220 -26.22 3.25 -15.47
C THR A 220 -25.87 1.91 -14.83
N ASN A 221 -26.47 0.82 -15.32
CA ASN A 221 -26.11 -0.54 -14.91
C ASN A 221 -24.80 -1.02 -15.56
N GLY A 222 -24.12 -0.18 -16.34
CA GLY A 222 -23.03 -0.61 -17.21
C GLY A 222 -23.55 -1.32 -18.46
N ASN A 223 -22.78 -2.30 -18.94
CA ASN A 223 -23.10 -3.06 -20.14
C ASN A 223 -24.24 -4.06 -19.90
N GLU A 224 -25.17 -4.16 -20.86
CA GLU A 224 -26.29 -5.11 -20.82
C GLU A 224 -26.41 -5.86 -22.15
N GLY A 225 -26.57 -7.17 -22.10
CA GLY A 225 -26.62 -8.00 -23.30
C GLY A 225 -26.76 -9.48 -22.99
N ASN A 226 -27.41 -10.22 -23.90
CA ASN A 226 -27.62 -11.67 -23.79
C ASN A 226 -28.16 -12.13 -22.41
N GLY A 227 -28.98 -11.30 -21.75
CA GLY A 227 -29.55 -11.58 -20.43
C GLY A 227 -28.56 -11.46 -19.27
N LEU A 228 -27.48 -10.70 -19.44
CA LEU A 228 -26.58 -10.26 -18.39
C LEU A 228 -26.73 -8.76 -18.17
N VAL A 229 -26.63 -8.34 -16.91
CA VAL A 229 -26.58 -6.94 -16.49
C VAL A 229 -25.29 -6.77 -15.69
N GLU A 230 -24.35 -5.97 -16.22
CA GLU A 230 -23.00 -5.86 -15.66
C GLU A 230 -22.99 -5.50 -14.17
N ALA A 231 -23.78 -4.53 -13.75
CA ALA A 231 -23.91 -4.13 -12.35
C ALA A 231 -24.22 -5.31 -11.41
N GLN A 232 -25.15 -6.18 -11.80
CA GLN A 232 -25.58 -7.30 -10.96
C GLN A 232 -24.54 -8.42 -10.96
N GLU A 233 -24.06 -8.78 -12.15
CA GLU A 233 -23.09 -9.87 -12.33
C GLU A 233 -21.75 -9.57 -11.67
N MET A 234 -21.25 -8.33 -11.81
CA MET A 234 -19.98 -7.92 -11.23
C MET A 234 -20.07 -7.78 -9.71
N TYR A 235 -21.20 -7.36 -9.15
CA TYR A 235 -21.38 -7.37 -7.70
C TYR A 235 -21.33 -8.79 -7.13
N GLN A 236 -22.06 -9.73 -7.74
CA GLN A 236 -22.02 -11.13 -7.33
C GLN A 236 -20.61 -11.74 -7.46
N ALA A 237 -19.92 -11.44 -8.55
CA ALA A 237 -18.52 -11.85 -8.74
C ALA A 237 -17.60 -11.26 -7.67
N ALA A 238 -17.76 -9.99 -7.31
CA ALA A 238 -16.97 -9.32 -6.28
C ALA A 238 -17.18 -9.92 -4.89
N VAL A 239 -18.43 -10.24 -4.52
CA VAL A 239 -18.74 -10.92 -3.25
C VAL A 239 -18.13 -12.32 -3.22
N SER A 240 -18.28 -13.09 -4.30
CA SER A 240 -17.68 -14.43 -4.40
C SER A 240 -16.15 -14.38 -4.35
N LEU A 241 -15.53 -13.43 -5.06
CA LEU A 241 -14.07 -13.24 -5.03
C LEU A 241 -13.59 -12.84 -3.63
N LYS A 242 -14.31 -11.93 -2.95
CA LYS A 242 -14.04 -11.56 -1.56
C LYS A 242 -14.02 -12.79 -0.66
N GLU A 243 -15.05 -13.62 -0.69
CA GLU A 243 -15.11 -14.83 0.16
C GLU A 243 -13.91 -15.76 -0.08
N LYS A 244 -13.56 -15.98 -1.36
CA LYS A 244 -12.43 -16.86 -1.72
C LYS A 244 -11.07 -16.28 -1.31
N LEU A 245 -10.87 -14.97 -1.44
CA LEU A 245 -9.64 -14.30 -1.00
C LEU A 245 -9.53 -14.19 0.52
N GLU A 246 -10.65 -13.97 1.23
CA GLU A 246 -10.67 -13.97 2.70
C GLU A 246 -10.41 -15.37 3.27
N ALA A 247 -10.86 -16.42 2.59
CA ALA A 247 -10.49 -17.80 2.92
C ALA A 247 -8.98 -18.08 2.76
N LYS A 248 -8.27 -17.28 1.95
CA LYS A 248 -6.80 -17.29 1.82
C LYS A 248 -6.10 -16.35 2.81
N GLY A 249 -6.84 -15.72 3.72
CA GLY A 249 -6.31 -14.89 4.79
C GLY A 249 -6.21 -13.39 4.50
N LEU A 250 -6.57 -12.94 3.29
CA LEU A 250 -6.60 -11.52 2.97
C LEU A 250 -7.77 -10.80 3.65
N LYS A 251 -7.64 -9.48 3.83
CA LYS A 251 -8.76 -8.60 4.16
C LYS A 251 -9.24 -7.85 2.93
N VAL A 252 -10.50 -8.06 2.57
CA VAL A 252 -11.01 -7.59 1.27
C VAL A 252 -12.19 -6.63 1.44
N LEU A 253 -12.11 -5.50 0.76
CA LEU A 253 -13.19 -4.52 0.66
C LEU A 253 -13.89 -4.65 -0.69
N VAL A 254 -15.22 -4.64 -0.71
CA VAL A 254 -16.02 -4.45 -1.93
C VAL A 254 -16.57 -3.02 -1.89
N LEU A 255 -16.32 -2.23 -2.94
CA LEU A 255 -16.47 -0.77 -2.88
C LEU A 255 -17.91 -0.25 -3.04
N ARG A 256 -18.85 -1.12 -3.38
CA ARG A 256 -20.29 -0.84 -3.38
C ARG A 256 -21.11 -2.06 -3.02
N ASN A 257 -22.33 -1.84 -2.55
CA ASN A 257 -23.33 -2.89 -2.43
C ASN A 257 -24.03 -3.14 -3.78
N ASP A 258 -24.99 -4.08 -3.78
CA ASP A 258 -25.72 -4.50 -4.97
C ASP A 258 -26.40 -3.34 -5.72
N SER A 259 -27.03 -2.43 -4.96
CA SER A 259 -27.87 -1.35 -5.49
C SER A 259 -27.33 0.06 -5.25
N ASP A 260 -26.19 0.19 -4.56
CA ASP A 260 -25.63 1.50 -4.23
C ASP A 260 -24.98 2.13 -5.46
N ALA A 261 -25.56 3.24 -5.91
CA ALA A 261 -24.92 4.13 -6.88
C ALA A 261 -23.83 4.94 -6.19
N ILE A 262 -22.57 4.62 -6.49
CA ILE A 262 -21.40 5.30 -5.93
C ILE A 262 -20.50 5.68 -7.09
N ASP A 263 -20.18 6.96 -7.16
CA ASP A 263 -19.33 7.49 -8.22
C ASP A 263 -17.88 6.99 -8.10
N THR A 264 -17.21 6.85 -9.25
CA THR A 264 -15.79 6.48 -9.28
C THR A 264 -14.92 7.56 -8.63
N TYR A 265 -15.18 8.83 -8.96
CA TYR A 265 -14.44 10.00 -8.46
C TYR A 265 -15.06 10.60 -7.19
N GLY A 266 -14.33 11.54 -6.56
CA GLY A 266 -14.82 12.34 -5.43
C GLY A 266 -14.44 11.73 -4.07
N ARG A 267 -14.52 12.55 -3.02
CA ARG A 267 -14.17 12.16 -1.65
C ARG A 267 -15.04 11.02 -1.10
N ASP A 268 -16.27 10.92 -1.56
CA ASP A 268 -17.20 9.83 -1.20
C ASP A 268 -17.23 8.71 -2.25
N GLY A 269 -16.40 8.83 -3.29
CA GLY A 269 -16.33 7.90 -4.40
C GLY A 269 -15.55 6.63 -4.09
N ARG A 270 -15.60 5.68 -5.03
CA ARG A 270 -15.01 4.35 -4.86
C ARG A 270 -13.49 4.40 -4.69
N LEU A 271 -12.80 5.24 -5.46
CA LEU A 271 -11.35 5.39 -5.36
C LEU A 271 -10.96 5.93 -3.98
N ALA A 272 -11.61 7.00 -3.51
CA ALA A 272 -11.33 7.58 -2.19
C ALA A 272 -11.52 6.56 -1.07
N LYS A 273 -12.60 5.75 -1.12
CA LYS A 273 -12.84 4.66 -0.16
C LYS A 273 -11.71 3.62 -0.17
N ALA A 274 -11.18 3.27 -1.34
CA ALA A 274 -10.06 2.32 -1.44
C ALA A 274 -8.76 2.89 -0.83
N TYR A 275 -8.49 4.18 -1.03
CA TYR A 275 -7.37 4.87 -0.40
C TYR A 275 -7.52 4.96 1.12
N GLU A 276 -8.70 5.36 1.62
CA GLU A 276 -8.98 5.46 3.05
C GLU A 276 -8.87 4.11 3.76
N ALA A 277 -9.29 3.04 3.08
CA ALA A 277 -9.13 1.66 3.54
C ALA A 277 -7.67 1.19 3.61
N GLY A 278 -6.75 1.95 3.00
CA GLY A 278 -5.34 1.60 2.88
C GLY A 278 -5.13 0.30 2.10
N ALA A 279 -5.91 0.07 1.04
CA ALA A 279 -5.75 -1.08 0.16
C ALA A 279 -4.44 -1.01 -0.63
N LYS A 280 -3.90 -2.16 -1.01
CA LYS A 280 -2.58 -2.32 -1.68
C LYS A 280 -2.80 -2.75 -3.10
N TYR A 281 -3.88 -3.49 -3.32
CA TYR A 281 -4.32 -3.93 -4.63
C TYR A 281 -5.74 -3.44 -4.92
N TYR A 282 -5.99 -3.07 -6.16
CA TYR A 282 -7.30 -2.63 -6.64
C TYR A 282 -7.70 -3.48 -7.84
N PHE A 283 -8.84 -4.18 -7.76
CA PHE A 283 -9.32 -5.01 -8.85
C PHE A 283 -10.68 -4.51 -9.33
N ARG A 284 -10.69 -3.96 -10.53
CA ARG A 284 -11.90 -3.56 -11.24
C ARG A 284 -12.44 -4.77 -11.99
N LEU A 285 -13.67 -5.18 -11.67
CA LEU A 285 -14.34 -6.32 -12.30
C LEU A 285 -15.41 -5.81 -13.26
N ALA A 286 -15.34 -6.20 -14.53
CA ALA A 286 -16.22 -5.71 -15.58
C ALA A 286 -16.62 -6.80 -16.60
N LEU A 287 -17.63 -6.49 -17.39
CA LEU A 287 -17.99 -7.20 -18.62
C LEU A 287 -17.99 -6.19 -19.75
N ASP A 288 -17.37 -6.54 -20.87
CA ASP A 288 -17.20 -5.61 -21.97
C ASP A 288 -18.43 -5.63 -22.90
N SER A 289 -18.52 -4.68 -23.82
CA SER A 289 -19.46 -4.73 -24.94
C SER A 289 -18.85 -4.13 -26.20
N ASP A 290 -19.22 -4.72 -27.34
CA ASP A 290 -18.82 -4.21 -28.65
C ASP A 290 -20.04 -4.13 -29.57
N VAL A 291 -20.00 -3.21 -30.54
CA VAL A 291 -21.02 -3.08 -31.57
C VAL A 291 -21.13 -4.34 -32.44
N SER A 292 -20.02 -5.07 -32.60
CA SER A 292 -19.95 -6.38 -33.20
C SER A 292 -20.18 -7.47 -32.16
N SER A 293 -21.05 -8.43 -32.49
CA SER A 293 -21.22 -9.65 -31.69
C SER A 293 -20.03 -10.61 -31.79
N ASP A 294 -19.08 -10.36 -32.69
CA ASP A 294 -17.93 -11.24 -32.93
C ASP A 294 -16.78 -10.99 -31.95
N ALA A 295 -16.72 -9.82 -31.32
CA ALA A 295 -15.76 -9.55 -30.26
C ALA A 295 -16.01 -10.51 -29.09
N SER A 296 -14.97 -11.17 -28.61
CA SER A 296 -15.08 -12.21 -27.58
C SER A 296 -13.79 -12.35 -26.78
N GLY A 297 -13.87 -13.04 -25.65
CA GLY A 297 -12.76 -13.38 -24.79
C GLY A 297 -12.46 -12.34 -23.70
N PHE A 298 -11.65 -12.74 -22.72
CA PHE A 298 -11.31 -11.88 -21.59
C PHE A 298 -10.26 -10.83 -21.95
N ASN A 299 -10.27 -9.71 -21.22
CA ASN A 299 -9.21 -8.70 -21.24
C ASN A 299 -8.76 -8.38 -19.81
N ILE A 300 -7.45 -8.35 -19.57
CA ILE A 300 -6.87 -7.94 -18.29
C ILE A 300 -5.94 -6.77 -18.57
N PHE A 301 -6.38 -5.58 -18.22
CA PHE A 301 -5.58 -4.37 -18.32
C PHE A 301 -4.69 -4.21 -17.08
N TYR A 302 -3.44 -3.83 -17.31
CA TYR A 302 -2.48 -3.44 -16.28
C TYR A 302 -1.80 -2.11 -16.66
N SER A 303 -1.20 -1.44 -15.68
CA SER A 303 -0.58 -0.12 -15.89
C SER A 303 0.59 -0.16 -16.88
N GLY A 304 0.70 0.88 -17.70
CA GLY A 304 1.90 1.19 -18.47
C GLY A 304 3.16 1.35 -17.61
N HIS A 305 2.99 1.61 -16.31
CA HIS A 305 4.06 1.75 -15.32
C HIS A 305 4.42 0.44 -14.60
N ALA A 306 3.73 -0.66 -14.88
CA ALA A 306 3.90 -1.94 -14.22
C ALA A 306 4.37 -3.04 -15.18
N SER A 307 4.90 -4.13 -14.61
CA SER A 307 5.18 -5.36 -15.32
C SER A 307 3.88 -6.09 -15.68
N ASN A 308 3.93 -6.90 -16.74
CA ASN A 308 2.78 -7.70 -17.15
C ASN A 308 2.57 -8.96 -16.28
N MET A 309 3.48 -9.28 -15.36
CA MET A 309 3.53 -10.61 -14.74
C MET A 309 2.28 -10.97 -13.95
N PHE A 310 1.67 -10.00 -13.26
CA PHE A 310 0.44 -10.25 -12.50
C PHE A 310 -0.72 -10.58 -13.45
N ALA A 311 -0.95 -9.73 -14.45
CA ALA A 311 -1.99 -9.93 -15.45
C ALA A 311 -1.77 -11.21 -16.28
N ALA A 312 -0.53 -11.47 -16.70
CA ALA A 312 -0.13 -12.66 -17.43
C ALA A 312 -0.38 -13.94 -16.63
N ARG A 313 -0.12 -13.94 -15.31
CA ARG A 313 -0.42 -15.11 -14.47
C ARG A 313 -1.91 -15.43 -14.43
N ILE A 314 -2.75 -14.40 -14.29
CA ILE A 314 -4.21 -14.57 -14.29
C ILE A 314 -4.68 -15.06 -15.66
N GLY A 315 -4.23 -14.45 -16.76
CA GLY A 315 -4.61 -14.86 -18.11
C GLY A 315 -4.20 -16.29 -18.43
N TYR A 316 -3.00 -16.70 -18.01
CA TYR A 316 -2.55 -18.09 -18.12
C TYR A 316 -3.47 -19.06 -17.36
N ASP A 317 -3.80 -18.75 -16.11
CA ASP A 317 -4.65 -19.61 -15.28
C ASP A 317 -6.12 -19.63 -15.76
N PHE A 318 -6.65 -18.54 -16.31
CA PHE A 318 -7.93 -18.54 -17.01
C PHE A 318 -7.91 -19.54 -18.17
N HIS A 319 -6.88 -19.47 -19.02
CA HIS A 319 -6.75 -20.42 -20.12
C HIS A 319 -6.64 -21.86 -19.65
N GLN A 320 -5.74 -22.15 -18.72
CA GLN A 320 -5.42 -23.52 -18.31
C GLN A 320 -6.50 -24.16 -17.43
N LYS A 321 -7.13 -23.38 -16.54
CA LYS A 321 -8.03 -23.92 -15.51
C LYS A 321 -9.51 -23.80 -15.89
N THR A 322 -9.86 -22.91 -16.81
CA THR A 322 -11.27 -22.69 -17.20
C THR A 322 -11.51 -22.81 -18.71
N GLY A 323 -10.45 -22.84 -19.52
CA GLY A 323 -10.56 -22.87 -20.97
C GLY A 323 -10.90 -21.52 -21.62
N LEU A 324 -11.04 -20.47 -20.81
CA LEU A 324 -11.30 -19.11 -21.28
C LEU A 324 -10.20 -18.68 -22.27
N LYS A 325 -10.60 -17.99 -23.34
CA LYS A 325 -9.69 -17.44 -24.33
C LYS A 325 -9.56 -15.95 -24.12
N GLY A 326 -8.34 -15.44 -24.22
CA GLY A 326 -8.11 -14.00 -24.21
C GLY A 326 -8.63 -13.38 -25.50
N CYS A 327 -9.07 -12.13 -25.41
CA CYS A 327 -9.52 -11.39 -26.57
C CYS A 327 -8.36 -11.17 -27.55
N THR A 328 -8.68 -11.27 -28.83
CA THR A 328 -7.72 -11.14 -29.94
C THR A 328 -7.74 -9.76 -30.60
N VAL A 329 -8.77 -8.95 -30.30
CA VAL A 329 -9.01 -7.64 -30.94
C VAL A 329 -7.88 -6.65 -30.67
N TYR A 330 -7.30 -6.70 -29.48
CA TYR A 330 -6.29 -5.73 -29.03
C TYR A 330 -4.87 -6.29 -29.00
N MET A 331 -4.65 -7.51 -29.50
CA MET A 331 -3.33 -8.14 -29.42
C MET A 331 -2.31 -7.39 -30.30
N LYS A 332 -1.11 -7.12 -29.78
CA LYS A 332 0.03 -6.71 -30.61
C LYS A 332 0.90 -7.92 -30.99
N SER A 333 0.84 -8.99 -30.20
CA SER A 333 1.49 -10.27 -30.45
C SER A 333 0.65 -11.45 -29.91
N THR A 334 0.99 -12.68 -30.31
CA THR A 334 0.31 -13.89 -29.83
C THR A 334 0.52 -14.18 -28.34
N ASP A 335 1.53 -13.57 -27.72
CA ASP A 335 1.87 -13.77 -26.31
C ASP A 335 1.10 -12.81 -25.37
N GLU A 336 0.39 -11.82 -25.94
CA GLU A 336 -0.38 -10.79 -25.21
C GLU A 336 -1.90 -11.02 -25.29
N VAL A 337 -2.36 -12.18 -25.78
CA VAL A 337 -3.79 -12.45 -25.99
C VAL A 337 -4.56 -12.33 -24.67
N GLY A 338 -5.44 -11.34 -24.58
CA GLY A 338 -6.23 -10.99 -23.38
C GLY A 338 -5.45 -10.33 -22.24
N VAL A 339 -4.16 -9.99 -22.40
CA VAL A 339 -3.33 -9.31 -21.38
C VAL A 339 -2.80 -8.02 -21.98
N ILE A 340 -3.34 -6.89 -21.54
CA ILE A 340 -3.20 -5.62 -22.25
C ILE A 340 -2.51 -4.58 -21.37
N GLN A 341 -1.40 -4.04 -21.85
CA GLN A 341 -0.82 -2.85 -21.25
C GLN A 341 -1.70 -1.65 -21.56
N SER A 342 -2.13 -0.92 -20.52
CA SER A 342 -2.76 0.39 -20.69
C SER A 342 -1.79 1.33 -21.41
N ASN A 343 -2.25 1.92 -22.51
CA ASN A 343 -1.42 2.84 -23.29
C ASN A 343 -1.24 4.13 -22.50
N LEU A 344 -0.05 4.74 -22.58
CA LEU A 344 0.19 6.04 -21.99
C LEU A 344 -0.31 7.14 -22.94
N LEU A 345 -1.12 8.05 -22.42
CA LEU A 345 -1.71 9.20 -23.10
C LEU A 345 -1.02 10.50 -22.67
N ALA A 346 -1.06 11.50 -23.55
CA ALA A 346 -0.70 12.87 -23.22
C ALA A 346 -1.74 13.48 -22.28
N GLY A 347 -1.28 14.10 -21.19
CA GLY A 347 -2.16 14.79 -20.25
C GLY A 347 -2.86 15.97 -20.89
N LEU A 348 -4.11 16.20 -20.54
CA LEU A 348 -4.90 17.35 -21.04
C LEU A 348 -4.47 18.67 -20.40
N LEU A 349 -3.66 18.64 -19.34
CA LEU A 349 -3.17 19.82 -18.61
C LEU A 349 -1.69 20.14 -18.85
N ASP A 350 -0.88 19.14 -19.22
CA ASP A 350 0.58 19.27 -19.28
C ASP A 350 1.22 18.65 -20.54
N GLU A 351 0.43 18.04 -21.41
CA GLU A 351 0.86 17.39 -22.67
C GLU A 351 1.89 16.24 -22.49
N ARG A 352 2.13 15.79 -21.26
CA ARG A 352 3.12 14.73 -20.99
C ARG A 352 2.49 13.35 -21.22
N THR A 353 3.16 12.50 -22.00
CA THR A 353 2.70 11.13 -22.29
C THR A 353 3.10 10.16 -21.18
N VAL A 354 2.46 10.29 -20.02
CA VAL A 354 2.74 9.49 -18.82
C VAL A 354 1.47 8.93 -18.16
N TYR A 355 0.29 9.18 -18.72
CA TYR A 355 -0.97 8.86 -18.07
C TYR A 355 -1.57 7.58 -18.62
N ASP A 356 -1.82 6.58 -17.77
CA ASP A 356 -2.55 5.38 -18.17
C ASP A 356 -3.89 5.74 -18.83
N SER A 357 -4.19 5.15 -19.99
CA SER A 357 -5.46 5.34 -20.70
C SER A 357 -6.64 4.78 -19.91
N ASP A 358 -6.42 3.70 -19.17
CA ASP A 358 -7.42 3.15 -18.26
C ASP A 358 -7.50 4.01 -17.00
N LEU A 359 -8.66 4.62 -16.76
CA LEU A 359 -8.84 5.56 -15.66
C LEU A 359 -8.78 4.90 -14.28
N TRP A 360 -9.25 3.65 -14.15
CA TRP A 360 -9.27 2.99 -12.85
C TRP A 360 -7.85 2.65 -12.42
N ILE A 361 -7.02 2.24 -13.37
CA ILE A 361 -5.59 2.00 -13.16
C ILE A 361 -4.84 3.32 -12.88
N ARG A 362 -5.11 4.37 -13.67
CA ARG A 362 -4.45 5.67 -13.53
C ARG A 362 -4.73 6.33 -12.17
N GLU A 363 -5.98 6.28 -11.71
CA GLU A 363 -6.41 7.09 -10.57
C GLU A 363 -6.28 6.36 -9.22
N SER A 364 -6.06 5.03 -9.24
CA SER A 364 -5.78 4.22 -8.05
C SER A 364 -4.29 4.13 -7.70
N GLY A 365 -3.40 4.38 -8.66
CA GLY A 365 -1.96 4.19 -8.47
C GLY A 365 -1.24 5.38 -7.81
N GLY A 366 -1.96 6.44 -7.40
CA GLY A 366 -1.40 7.55 -6.64
C GLY A 366 -0.28 8.26 -7.41
N ARG A 367 0.77 8.66 -6.71
CA ARG A 367 1.93 9.28 -7.37
C ARG A 367 2.62 8.34 -8.37
N ALA A 368 2.56 7.03 -8.16
CA ALA A 368 3.17 6.02 -9.03
C ALA A 368 2.61 6.08 -10.47
N THR A 369 1.36 6.49 -10.66
CA THR A 369 0.69 6.56 -11.98
C THR A 369 0.20 7.96 -12.33
N GLN A 370 0.68 8.97 -11.59
CA GLN A 370 0.30 10.38 -11.77
C GLN A 370 -1.21 10.65 -11.59
N ALA A 371 -1.83 9.95 -10.63
CA ALA A 371 -3.25 10.11 -10.29
C ALA A 371 -3.62 11.57 -9.96
N GLY A 372 -4.80 12.00 -10.42
CA GLY A 372 -5.29 13.36 -10.21
C GLY A 372 -4.67 14.45 -11.07
N LEU A 373 -3.81 14.12 -12.05
CA LEU A 373 -3.11 15.10 -12.89
C LEU A 373 -3.52 15.12 -14.37
N TYR A 374 -4.22 14.08 -14.85
CA TYR A 374 -4.54 13.93 -16.28
C TYR A 374 -5.39 15.07 -16.88
N SER A 375 -6.41 15.54 -16.17
CA SER A 375 -7.41 16.51 -16.64
C SER A 375 -7.98 17.37 -15.51
N GLU A 376 -8.75 18.42 -15.85
CA GLU A 376 -9.48 19.20 -14.83
C GLU A 376 -10.46 18.35 -14.02
N ASN A 377 -11.08 17.33 -14.64
CA ASN A 377 -12.02 16.45 -13.95
C ASN A 377 -11.30 15.57 -12.91
N THR A 378 -10.17 14.96 -13.27
CA THR A 378 -9.37 14.14 -12.36
C THR A 378 -8.75 15.00 -11.25
N LYS A 379 -8.37 16.25 -11.56
CA LYS A 379 -7.88 17.20 -10.56
C LYS A 379 -8.92 17.53 -9.50
N LYS A 380 -10.17 17.77 -9.91
CA LYS A 380 -11.29 18.03 -8.99
C LYS A 380 -11.71 16.77 -8.24
N GLY A 381 -11.73 15.63 -8.93
CA GLY A 381 -12.29 14.37 -8.43
C GLY A 381 -11.33 13.53 -7.58
N THR A 382 -10.03 13.51 -7.91
CA THR A 382 -9.06 12.56 -7.34
C THR A 382 -7.92 13.24 -6.58
N ALA A 383 -7.44 14.40 -7.04
CA ALA A 383 -6.18 14.98 -6.54
C ALA A 383 -6.17 15.18 -5.02
N SER A 384 -7.32 15.50 -4.44
CA SER A 384 -7.46 15.73 -3.01
C SER A 384 -7.01 14.54 -2.12
N PHE A 385 -7.00 13.30 -2.63
CA PHE A 385 -6.54 12.10 -1.91
C PHE A 385 -5.42 11.31 -2.60
N ALA A 386 -5.26 11.47 -3.93
CA ALA A 386 -4.27 10.69 -4.69
C ALA A 386 -3.08 11.51 -5.20
N TYR A 387 -3.24 12.83 -5.41
CA TYR A 387 -2.15 13.66 -5.90
C TYR A 387 -1.07 13.77 -4.83
N ASN A 388 0.18 13.47 -5.21
CA ASN A 388 1.34 13.33 -4.32
C ASN A 388 1.20 12.27 -3.22
N ASN A 389 0.17 11.41 -3.26
CA ASN A 389 0.08 10.31 -2.34
C ASN A 389 1.15 9.26 -2.71
N PRO A 390 2.17 9.02 -1.85
CA PRO A 390 3.22 8.07 -2.15
C PRO A 390 2.69 6.63 -2.18
N TYR A 391 1.50 6.37 -1.65
CA TYR A 391 0.87 5.05 -1.62
C TYR A 391 -0.02 4.85 -2.85
N GLY A 392 0.48 4.14 -3.85
CA GLY A 392 -0.30 3.68 -4.99
C GLY A 392 -0.80 2.25 -4.82
N MET A 393 -2.02 1.95 -5.29
CA MET A 393 -2.54 0.59 -5.37
C MET A 393 -2.10 -0.08 -6.68
N ASN A 394 -1.53 -1.29 -6.60
CA ASN A 394 -1.27 -2.08 -7.80
C ASN A 394 -2.58 -2.62 -8.37
N SER A 395 -2.92 -2.16 -9.57
CA SER A 395 -4.30 -2.23 -10.07
C SER A 395 -4.42 -3.04 -11.35
N LEU A 396 -5.50 -3.83 -11.43
CA LEU A 396 -5.91 -4.53 -12.64
C LEU A 396 -7.36 -4.20 -12.97
N HIS A 397 -7.65 -4.08 -14.26
CA HIS A 397 -9.02 -4.01 -14.77
C HIS A 397 -9.32 -5.24 -15.61
N ILE A 398 -10.22 -6.07 -15.09
CA ILE A 398 -10.48 -7.42 -15.56
C ILE A 398 -11.87 -7.46 -16.19
N TYR A 399 -11.90 -7.61 -17.51
CA TYR A 399 -13.09 -7.95 -18.27
C TYR A 399 -13.15 -9.45 -18.48
N PHE A 400 -14.23 -10.09 -18.04
CA PHE A 400 -14.36 -11.55 -18.14
C PHE A 400 -14.83 -12.05 -19.51
N GLY A 401 -15.35 -11.15 -20.35
CA GLY A 401 -15.88 -11.43 -21.68
C GLY A 401 -16.84 -10.32 -22.11
N PHE A 402 -17.44 -10.48 -23.29
CA PHE A 402 -18.34 -9.48 -23.88
C PHE A 402 -19.81 -9.85 -23.67
N VAL A 403 -20.62 -8.96 -23.07
CA VAL A 403 -22.07 -9.19 -22.93
C VAL A 403 -22.78 -9.22 -24.28
N SER A 404 -22.21 -8.60 -25.32
CA SER A 404 -22.72 -8.62 -26.69
C SER A 404 -22.48 -9.97 -27.38
N ASN A 405 -21.50 -10.76 -26.93
CA ASN A 405 -21.20 -12.08 -27.47
C ASN A 405 -21.97 -13.18 -26.73
N LYS A 406 -22.74 -13.97 -27.49
CA LYS A 406 -23.60 -15.01 -26.90
C LYS A 406 -22.80 -16.14 -26.23
N ASN A 407 -21.64 -16.49 -26.76
CA ASN A 407 -20.82 -17.57 -26.21
C ASN A 407 -20.18 -17.13 -24.90
N ASP A 408 -19.57 -15.94 -24.86
CA ASP A 408 -19.01 -15.38 -23.62
C ASP A 408 -20.09 -15.26 -22.53
N ALA A 409 -21.27 -14.75 -22.89
CA ALA A 409 -22.37 -14.62 -21.95
C ALA A 409 -22.84 -15.99 -21.40
N ASN A 410 -22.92 -17.01 -22.24
CA ASN A 410 -23.25 -18.37 -21.79
C ASN A 410 -22.15 -18.98 -20.93
N THR A 411 -20.89 -18.84 -21.34
CA THR A 411 -19.73 -19.28 -20.55
C THR A 411 -19.71 -18.62 -19.18
N TRP A 412 -19.99 -17.31 -19.10
CA TRP A 412 -20.12 -16.63 -17.81
C TRP A 412 -21.23 -17.23 -16.95
N LYS A 413 -22.45 -17.40 -17.48
CA LYS A 413 -23.57 -17.97 -16.72
C LYS A 413 -23.30 -19.38 -16.22
N GLU A 414 -22.64 -20.21 -17.03
CA GLU A 414 -22.37 -21.62 -16.71
C GLU A 414 -21.15 -21.80 -15.81
N GLN A 415 -20.12 -20.95 -15.95
CA GLN A 415 -18.79 -21.17 -15.37
C GLN A 415 -18.32 -20.06 -14.41
N LYS A 416 -19.18 -19.09 -14.05
CA LYS A 416 -18.83 -17.95 -13.17
C LYS A 416 -18.02 -18.37 -11.93
N ASP A 417 -18.49 -19.37 -11.18
CA ASP A 417 -17.79 -19.79 -9.94
C ASP A 417 -16.39 -20.37 -10.24
N GLN A 418 -16.23 -21.14 -11.32
CA GLN A 418 -14.94 -21.68 -11.73
C GLN A 418 -13.98 -20.56 -12.16
N ILE A 419 -14.47 -19.56 -12.89
CA ILE A 419 -13.71 -18.38 -13.33
C ILE A 419 -13.23 -17.59 -12.12
N ILE A 420 -14.13 -17.27 -11.18
CA ILE A 420 -13.80 -16.52 -9.96
C ILE A 420 -12.88 -17.32 -9.03
N THR A 421 -13.04 -18.65 -8.96
CA THR A 421 -12.10 -19.53 -8.24
C THR A 421 -10.71 -19.52 -8.88
N SER A 422 -10.63 -19.56 -10.21
CA SER A 422 -9.35 -19.45 -10.93
C SER A 422 -8.68 -18.12 -10.61
N LEU A 423 -9.43 -17.00 -10.69
CA LEU A 423 -8.93 -15.66 -10.35
C LEU A 423 -8.38 -15.60 -8.92
N ALA A 424 -9.16 -16.06 -7.93
CA ALA A 424 -8.74 -16.05 -6.54
C ALA A 424 -7.45 -16.86 -6.31
N ASN A 425 -7.34 -18.03 -6.94
CA ASN A 425 -6.14 -18.86 -6.86
C ASN A 425 -4.93 -18.21 -7.53
N SER A 426 -5.10 -17.56 -8.69
CA SER A 426 -4.03 -16.84 -9.37
C SER A 426 -3.51 -15.66 -8.55
N ILE A 427 -4.41 -14.89 -7.94
CA ILE A 427 -4.06 -13.81 -6.99
C ILE A 427 -3.30 -14.40 -5.80
N SER A 428 -3.81 -15.48 -5.21
CA SER A 428 -3.18 -16.16 -4.07
C SER A 428 -1.75 -16.63 -4.38
N THR A 429 -1.54 -17.25 -5.54
CA THR A 429 -0.20 -17.68 -5.97
C THR A 429 0.72 -16.48 -6.24
N TYR A 430 0.24 -15.46 -6.95
CA TYR A 430 1.07 -14.29 -7.27
C TYR A 430 1.52 -13.54 -6.01
N LEU A 431 0.62 -13.41 -5.04
CA LEU A 431 0.87 -12.72 -3.77
C LEU A 431 1.57 -13.60 -2.72
N GLN A 432 1.84 -14.87 -3.05
CA GLN A 432 2.52 -15.84 -2.19
C GLN A 432 1.80 -16.01 -0.85
N LEU A 433 0.49 -16.29 -0.90
CA LEU A 433 -0.34 -16.50 0.29
C LEU A 433 -0.36 -17.97 0.76
N GLU A 434 0.10 -18.88 -0.08
CA GLU A 434 0.18 -20.32 0.21
C GLU A 434 1.63 -20.66 0.55
N GLU A 435 1.81 -21.45 1.63
CA GLU A 435 3.07 -22.16 1.93
C GLU A 435 3.11 -23.51 1.20
#